data_AF-A0AAE1IJX2-F1
#
_entry.id   AF-A0AAE1IJX2-F1
#
_cell.length_a   1.000
_cell.length_b   1.000
_cell.length_c   1.000
_cell.angle_alpha   90.00
_cell.angle_beta   90.00
_cell.angle_gamma   90.00
#
_symmetry.space_group_name_H-M   'P 1'
#
loop_
_entity.id
_entity.type
_entity.pdbx_description
1 polymer ?
#
loop_
_entity_poly.entity_id
_entity_poly.type
_entity_poly.pdbx_seq_one_letter_code
_entity_poly.pdbx_strand_id
1 'polypeptide(L)'
;MTPKSRIIIDTDPGVDDVIAMLLAFNANLEQLEVICLWNALAVFHVVEKEIEWYESVNPAAYSSFFMASKIPAYKEMLRILRENPPDTISILAMGPLTNVALAAAENPETFLKVKEVVVMGGAINVPGNVTPAAEFNTASFHHATSI
;
A
#
# COMPACT_ATOMS: atom_id res chain seq x y z
N MET A 1 15.82 -18.31 -14.87
CA MET A 1 14.72 -17.32 -14.71
C MET A 1 15.01 -16.54 -13.44
N THR A 2 15.15 -15.22 -13.54
CA THR A 2 15.33 -14.36 -12.35
C THR A 2 14.04 -14.39 -11.53
N PRO A 3 14.08 -14.53 -10.19
CA PRO A 3 12.88 -14.51 -9.36
C PRO A 3 12.09 -13.21 -9.56
N LYS A 4 10.77 -13.31 -9.59
CA LYS A 4 9.85 -12.18 -9.68
C LYS A 4 9.99 -11.30 -8.43
N SER A 5 10.19 -10.00 -8.60
CA SER A 5 10.20 -9.03 -7.49
C SER A 5 8.76 -8.72 -7.10
N ARG A 6 8.27 -9.21 -5.95
CA ARG A 6 6.95 -8.85 -5.43
C ARG A 6 7.01 -7.53 -4.69
N ILE A 7 6.04 -6.65 -4.94
CA ILE A 7 5.93 -5.36 -4.25
C ILE A 7 4.55 -5.21 -3.63
N ILE A 8 4.52 -4.87 -2.34
CA ILE A 8 3.32 -4.36 -1.68
C ILE A 8 3.38 -2.84 -1.77
N ILE A 9 2.33 -2.21 -2.29
CA ILE A 9 2.17 -0.75 -2.34
C ILE A 9 1.19 -0.36 -1.24
N ASP A 10 1.65 0.36 -0.22
CA ASP A 10 0.81 0.96 0.84
C ASP A 10 0.64 2.45 0.53
N THR A 11 -0.58 2.87 0.20
CA THR A 11 -0.84 4.19 -0.39
C THR A 11 -2.16 4.78 0.11
N ASP A 12 -2.25 6.11 0.16
CA ASP A 12 -3.47 6.88 0.32
C ASP A 12 -3.73 7.68 -0.98
N PRO A 13 -4.49 7.10 -1.92
CA PRO A 13 -4.56 7.50 -3.34
C PRO A 13 -4.71 9.02 -3.59
N GLY A 14 -3.59 9.69 -3.84
CA GLY A 14 -3.49 10.99 -4.48
C GLY A 14 -3.30 10.87 -6.01
N VAL A 15 -3.24 12.02 -6.68
CA VAL A 15 -2.98 12.07 -8.14
C VAL A 15 -1.63 11.43 -8.46
N ASP A 16 -0.63 11.69 -7.61
CA ASP A 16 0.72 11.16 -7.69
C ASP A 16 0.79 9.65 -7.41
N ASP A 17 0.06 9.13 -6.43
CA ASP A 17 -0.02 7.69 -6.16
C ASP A 17 -0.61 6.91 -7.32
N VAL A 18 -1.65 7.44 -7.97
CA VAL A 18 -2.26 6.81 -9.15
C VAL A 18 -1.25 6.73 -10.29
N ILE A 19 -0.45 7.78 -10.50
CA ILE A 19 0.62 7.76 -11.51
C ILE A 19 1.69 6.72 -11.15
N ALA A 20 2.08 6.64 -9.87
CA ALA A 20 3.05 5.65 -9.40
C ALA A 20 2.55 4.21 -9.57
N MET A 21 1.27 3.94 -9.26
CA MET A 21 0.63 2.66 -9.52
C MET A 21 0.59 2.33 -11.01
N LEU A 22 0.22 3.28 -11.87
CA LEU A 22 0.21 3.09 -13.32
C LEU A 22 1.62 2.80 -13.87
N LEU A 23 2.65 3.47 -13.35
CA LEU A 23 4.05 3.19 -13.68
C LEU A 23 4.45 1.79 -13.22
N ALA A 24 4.07 1.38 -12.01
CA ALA A 24 4.32 0.04 -11.48
C ALA A 24 3.63 -1.04 -12.34
N PHE A 25 2.38 -0.83 -12.75
CA PHE A 25 1.66 -1.77 -13.63
C PHE A 25 2.21 -1.81 -15.06
N ASN A 26 2.81 -0.74 -15.55
CA ASN A 26 3.47 -0.74 -16.86
C ASN A 26 4.91 -1.25 -16.80
N ALA A 27 5.54 -1.27 -15.62
CA ALA A 27 6.82 -1.91 -15.42
C ALA A 27 6.63 -3.43 -15.54
N ASN A 28 7.30 -4.02 -16.54
CA ASN A 28 7.27 -5.44 -16.93
C ASN A 28 6.55 -6.39 -15.93
N LEU A 29 5.25 -6.63 -16.17
CA LEU A 29 4.34 -7.40 -15.30
C LEU A 29 4.76 -8.86 -15.06
N GLU A 30 5.68 -9.40 -15.88
CA GLU A 30 6.28 -10.72 -15.63
C GLU A 30 7.18 -10.70 -14.39
N GLN A 31 7.70 -9.54 -14.00
CA GLN A 31 8.62 -9.34 -12.88
C GLN A 31 7.96 -8.70 -11.66
N LEU A 32 6.74 -8.14 -11.79
CA LEU A 32 6.06 -7.41 -10.73
C LEU A 32 4.66 -7.96 -10.40
N GLU A 33 4.39 -8.16 -9.13
CA GLU A 33 3.04 -8.42 -8.61
C GLU A 33 2.79 -7.36 -7.53
N VAL A 34 1.68 -6.63 -7.70
CA VAL A 34 1.35 -5.41 -6.96
C VAL A 34 0.13 -5.68 -6.10
N ILE A 35 0.28 -5.42 -4.80
CA ILE A 35 -0.84 -5.50 -3.84
C ILE A 35 -0.98 -4.14 -3.20
N CYS A 36 -2.13 -3.48 -3.43
CA CYS A 36 -2.37 -2.14 -2.92
C CYS A 36 -3.13 -2.19 -1.59
N LEU A 37 -2.61 -1.53 -0.56
CA LEU A 37 -3.20 -1.42 0.76
C LEU A 37 -3.58 0.05 1.00
N TRP A 38 -4.86 0.30 1.31
CA TRP A 38 -5.44 1.65 1.27
C TRP A 38 -5.87 2.11 2.66
N ASN A 39 -5.51 3.34 3.02
CA ASN A 39 -6.00 4.04 4.21
C ASN A 39 -6.84 5.27 3.79
N ALA A 40 -8.09 5.08 3.33
CA ALA A 40 -8.98 6.23 3.11
C ALA A 40 -10.47 5.89 3.21
N LEU A 41 -11.10 6.32 4.31
CA LEU A 41 -12.56 6.29 4.56
C LEU A 41 -13.41 6.91 3.42
N ALA A 42 -12.86 7.81 2.62
CA ALA A 42 -13.61 8.53 1.57
C ALA A 42 -13.70 7.76 0.24
N VAL A 43 -12.71 6.93 -0.08
CA VAL A 43 -12.67 6.19 -1.36
C VAL A 43 -13.32 4.81 -1.23
N PHE A 44 -13.40 4.24 -0.02
CA PHE A 44 -14.19 3.01 0.19
C PHE A 44 -15.62 3.15 -0.30
N HIS A 45 -16.29 4.27 -0.03
CA HIS A 45 -17.66 4.50 -0.50
C HIS A 45 -17.79 4.63 -2.02
N VAL A 46 -16.78 5.22 -2.68
CA VAL A 46 -16.79 5.38 -4.14
C VAL A 46 -16.48 4.04 -4.80
N VAL A 47 -15.46 3.33 -4.33
CA VAL A 47 -15.06 2.02 -4.85
C VAL A 47 -16.13 0.97 -4.57
N GLU A 48 -16.74 0.94 -3.39
CA GLU A 48 -17.87 0.06 -3.09
C GLU A 48 -19.05 0.35 -4.01
N LYS A 49 -19.43 1.62 -4.19
CA LYS A 49 -20.52 1.99 -5.12
C LYS A 49 -20.19 1.69 -6.57
N GLU A 50 -18.92 1.83 -6.96
CA GLU A 50 -18.46 1.54 -8.30
C GLU A 50 -18.46 0.01 -8.53
N ILE A 51 -18.02 -0.79 -7.55
CA ILE A 51 -18.14 -2.25 -7.54
C ILE A 51 -19.62 -2.66 -7.64
N GLU A 52 -20.50 -2.11 -6.80
CA GLU A 52 -21.95 -2.40 -6.83
C GLU A 52 -22.58 -2.03 -8.18
N TRP A 53 -22.24 -0.85 -8.71
CA TRP A 53 -22.74 -0.40 -10.01
C TRP A 53 -22.23 -1.31 -11.13
N TYR A 54 -20.96 -1.69 -11.14
CA TYR A 54 -20.41 -2.57 -12.17
C TYR A 54 -20.92 -4.01 -12.05
N GLU A 55 -21.07 -4.56 -10.85
CA GLU A 55 -21.73 -5.86 -10.61
C GLU A 55 -23.16 -5.87 -11.17
N SER A 56 -23.85 -4.73 -11.12
CA SER A 56 -25.18 -4.58 -11.71
C SER A 56 -25.18 -4.55 -13.24
N VAL A 57 -24.05 -4.19 -13.88
CA VAL A 57 -23.95 -3.97 -15.33
C VAL A 57 -23.26 -5.13 -16.06
N ASN A 58 -22.16 -5.68 -15.52
CA ASN A 58 -21.41 -6.78 -16.13
C ASN A 58 -20.58 -7.60 -15.12
N PRO A 59 -21.16 -8.66 -14.52
CA PRO A 59 -20.50 -9.48 -13.49
C PRO A 59 -19.22 -10.20 -13.95
N ALA A 60 -19.04 -10.42 -15.26
CA ALA A 60 -17.96 -11.25 -15.80
C ALA A 60 -16.67 -10.48 -16.14
N ALA A 61 -16.70 -9.15 -16.13
CA ALA A 61 -15.58 -8.31 -16.62
C ALA A 61 -14.52 -7.97 -15.55
N TYR A 62 -14.81 -8.19 -14.25
CA TYR A 62 -14.01 -7.59 -13.17
C TYR A 62 -13.11 -8.56 -12.39
N SER A 63 -13.19 -9.87 -12.65
CA SER A 63 -12.62 -10.87 -11.74
C SER A 63 -11.09 -11.03 -11.77
N SER A 64 -10.37 -10.53 -12.78
CA SER A 64 -8.95 -10.90 -12.95
C SER A 64 -7.92 -9.86 -12.48
N PHE A 65 -8.30 -8.61 -12.22
CA PHE A 65 -7.33 -7.53 -11.98
C PHE A 65 -7.40 -6.86 -10.61
N PHE A 66 -8.52 -6.95 -9.89
CA PHE A 66 -8.66 -6.32 -8.57
C PHE A 66 -9.51 -7.17 -7.63
N MET A 67 -8.99 -7.46 -6.44
CA MET A 67 -9.74 -8.13 -5.37
C MET A 67 -9.59 -7.31 -4.08
N ALA A 68 -10.65 -6.62 -3.69
CA ALA A 68 -10.71 -5.92 -2.41
C ALA A 68 -10.74 -6.95 -1.26
N SER A 69 -9.78 -6.84 -0.33
CA SER A 69 -9.80 -7.63 0.90
C SER A 69 -10.65 -6.95 1.97
N LYS A 70 -11.39 -7.75 2.76
CA LYS A 70 -12.13 -7.28 3.95
C LYS A 70 -11.26 -7.26 5.21
N ILE A 71 -10.02 -7.74 5.11
CA ILE A 71 -9.06 -7.79 6.21
C ILE A 71 -8.35 -6.42 6.31
N PRO A 72 -8.09 -5.90 7.51
CA PRO A 72 -7.29 -4.67 7.67
C PRO A 72 -5.95 -4.76 6.94
N ALA A 73 -5.55 -3.65 6.30
CA ALA A 73 -4.39 -3.58 5.43
C ALA A 73 -3.11 -4.17 6.05
N TYR A 74 -2.75 -3.77 7.26
CA TYR A 74 -1.56 -4.27 7.95
C TYR A 74 -1.61 -5.79 8.24
N LYS A 75 -2.79 -6.37 8.43
CA LYS A 75 -2.95 -7.83 8.60
C LYS A 75 -2.79 -8.55 7.27
N GLU A 76 -3.26 -7.95 6.20
CA GLU A 76 -3.07 -8.47 4.85
C GLU A 76 -1.58 -8.45 4.46
N MET A 77 -0.88 -7.37 4.79
CA MET A 77 0.57 -7.26 4.67
C MET A 77 1.27 -8.43 5.39
N LEU A 78 0.95 -8.67 6.66
CA LEU A 78 1.51 -9.79 7.42
C LEU A 78 1.14 -11.16 6.84
N ARG A 79 -0.08 -11.34 6.33
CA ARG A 79 -0.51 -12.58 5.68
C ARG A 79 0.35 -12.86 4.44
N ILE A 80 0.53 -11.87 3.58
CA ILE A 80 1.33 -11.97 2.36
C ILE A 80 2.79 -12.29 2.71
N LEU A 81 3.38 -11.57 3.67
CA LEU A 81 4.74 -11.83 4.13
C LEU A 81 4.90 -13.23 4.73
N ARG A 82 3.89 -13.75 5.42
CA ARG A 82 3.91 -15.10 5.99
C ARG A 82 3.90 -16.18 4.90
N GLU A 83 3.07 -16.01 3.88
CA GLU A 83 2.88 -16.96 2.79
C GLU A 83 4.04 -17.02 1.79
N ASN A 84 4.92 -16.01 1.79
CA ASN A 84 6.07 -15.93 0.89
C ASN A 84 7.40 -16.16 1.62
N PRO A 85 8.47 -16.60 0.95
CA PRO A 85 9.79 -16.73 1.58
C PRO A 85 10.33 -15.36 2.05
N PRO A 86 11.18 -15.33 3.09
CA PRO A 86 11.92 -14.12 3.47
C PRO A 86 12.67 -13.49 2.29
N ASP A 87 12.85 -12.17 2.33
CA ASP A 87 13.62 -11.36 1.38
C ASP A 87 13.10 -11.39 -0.08
N THR A 88 11.84 -11.79 -0.28
CA THR A 88 11.21 -11.84 -1.62
C THR A 88 10.24 -10.69 -1.90
N ILE A 89 9.83 -9.95 -0.87
CA ILE A 89 8.82 -8.89 -0.97
C ILE A 89 9.41 -7.57 -0.50
N SER A 90 9.33 -6.54 -1.35
CA SER A 90 9.62 -5.15 -1.00
C SER A 90 8.31 -4.41 -0.69
N ILE A 91 8.34 -3.50 0.28
CA ILE A 91 7.20 -2.63 0.60
C ILE A 91 7.51 -1.22 0.07
N LEU A 92 6.61 -0.67 -0.74
CA LEU A 92 6.61 0.72 -1.15
C LEU A 92 5.51 1.45 -0.37
N ALA A 93 5.89 2.26 0.62
CA ALA A 93 4.98 3.06 1.41
C ALA A 93 4.93 4.48 0.84
N MET A 94 3.83 4.80 0.16
CA MET A 94 3.58 6.10 -0.47
C MET A 94 2.63 7.00 0.33
N GLY A 95 1.97 6.44 1.35
CA GLY A 95 1.10 7.18 2.26
C GLY A 95 1.58 7.20 3.72
N PRO A 96 0.71 7.60 4.66
CA PRO A 96 1.01 7.57 6.09
C PRO A 96 1.43 6.17 6.54
N LEU A 97 2.54 6.09 7.30
CA LEU A 97 3.19 4.83 7.71
C LEU A 97 2.42 3.96 8.73
N THR A 98 1.13 4.24 8.93
CA THR A 98 0.29 3.58 9.94
C THR A 98 0.23 2.07 9.74
N ASN A 99 0.01 1.59 8.51
CA ASN A 99 -0.09 0.15 8.25
C ASN A 99 1.25 -0.56 8.44
N VAL A 100 2.34 0.06 7.98
CA VAL A 100 3.70 -0.44 8.18
C VAL A 100 4.03 -0.56 9.67
N ALA A 101 3.74 0.48 10.45
CA ALA A 101 3.99 0.47 11.89
C ALA A 101 3.11 -0.55 12.63
N LEU A 102 1.82 -0.65 12.30
CA LEU A 102 0.91 -1.65 12.87
C LEU A 102 1.36 -3.08 12.55
N ALA A 103 1.80 -3.35 11.31
CA ALA A 103 2.33 -4.65 10.92
C ALA A 103 3.61 -5.00 11.70
N ALA A 104 4.55 -4.04 11.79
CA ALA A 104 5.79 -4.20 12.54
C ALA A 104 5.54 -4.42 14.03
N ALA A 105 4.54 -3.75 14.62
CA ALA A 105 4.17 -3.90 16.02
C ALA A 105 3.41 -5.20 16.31
N GLU A 106 2.48 -5.61 15.43
CA GLU A 106 1.66 -6.81 15.65
C GLU A 106 2.46 -8.11 15.50
N ASN A 107 3.32 -8.22 14.49
CA ASN A 107 4.15 -9.40 14.30
C ASN A 107 5.55 -9.05 13.76
N PRO A 108 6.48 -8.67 14.64
CA PRO A 108 7.83 -8.27 14.27
C PRO A 108 8.59 -9.35 13.49
N GLU A 109 8.45 -10.62 13.87
CA GLU A 109 9.14 -11.74 13.21
C GLU A 109 8.71 -11.91 11.76
N THR A 110 7.40 -11.81 11.49
CA THR A 110 6.86 -11.88 10.13
C THR A 110 7.24 -10.63 9.35
N PHE A 111 7.22 -9.45 9.98
CA PHE A 111 7.60 -8.19 9.35
C PHE A 111 9.08 -8.16 8.94
N LEU A 112 9.97 -8.78 9.72
CA LEU A 112 11.40 -8.90 9.39
C LEU A 112 11.69 -9.74 8.14
N LYS A 113 10.70 -10.44 7.59
CA LYS A 113 10.83 -11.15 6.30
C LYS A 113 10.84 -10.20 5.09
N VAL A 114 10.50 -8.93 5.28
CA VAL A 114 10.51 -7.90 4.24
C VAL A 114 11.94 -7.70 3.74
N LYS A 115 12.11 -7.70 2.42
CA LYS A 115 13.41 -7.45 1.78
C LYS A 115 13.89 -6.02 2.04
N GLU A 116 13.01 -5.06 1.83
CA GLU A 116 13.25 -3.63 2.04
C GLU A 116 11.92 -2.86 2.16
N VAL A 117 11.96 -1.72 2.85
CA VAL A 117 10.86 -0.76 2.91
C VAL A 117 11.34 0.54 2.27
N VAL A 118 10.71 0.95 1.18
CA VAL A 118 10.94 2.22 0.50
C VAL A 118 9.82 3.17 0.88
N VAL A 119 10.18 4.32 1.44
CA VAL A 119 9.23 5.30 1.97
C VAL A 119 9.27 6.57 1.14
N MET A 120 8.11 7.03 0.67
CA MET A 120 7.90 8.40 0.20
C MET A 120 7.45 9.23 1.40
N GLY A 121 8.36 10.07 1.90
CA GLY A 121 8.05 10.94 3.03
C GLY A 121 9.29 11.60 3.62
N GLY A 122 9.05 12.61 4.45
CA GLY A 122 10.08 13.37 5.15
C GLY A 122 10.54 14.62 4.40
N ALA A 123 11.14 15.53 5.16
CA ALA A 123 11.69 16.80 4.66
C ALA A 123 13.05 17.05 5.32
N ILE A 124 14.13 16.54 4.71
CA ILE A 124 15.50 16.70 5.23
C ILE A 124 16.15 17.88 4.53
N ASN A 125 16.61 18.87 5.30
CA ASN A 125 17.24 20.11 4.80
C ASN A 125 16.34 20.94 3.86
N VAL A 126 15.03 20.71 3.88
CA VAL A 126 14.03 21.47 3.14
C VAL A 126 12.80 21.71 4.04
N PRO A 127 12.01 22.76 3.79
CA PRO A 127 10.74 22.96 4.51
C PRO A 127 9.74 21.83 4.23
N GLY A 128 8.92 21.50 5.23
CA GLY A 128 7.79 20.58 5.06
C GLY A 128 6.61 21.19 4.28
N ASN A 129 5.66 20.34 3.86
CA ASN A 129 4.48 20.73 3.09
C ASN A 129 3.19 20.84 3.94
N VAL A 130 3.15 20.26 5.14
CA VAL A 130 2.03 20.43 6.11
C VAL A 130 2.36 21.48 7.15
N THR A 131 3.58 21.43 7.69
CA THR A 131 4.14 22.48 8.53
C THR A 131 5.55 22.79 8.05
N PRO A 132 6.17 23.93 8.46
CA PRO A 132 7.55 24.21 8.10
C PRO A 132 8.55 23.08 8.45
N ALA A 133 8.23 22.24 9.44
CA ALA A 133 9.06 21.15 9.91
C ALA A 133 8.55 19.74 9.52
N ALA A 134 7.38 19.61 8.88
CA ALA A 134 6.73 18.32 8.69
C ALA A 134 6.19 18.12 7.28
N GLU A 135 6.58 16.99 6.69
CA GLU A 135 6.01 16.44 5.46
C GLU A 135 4.72 15.65 5.79
N PHE A 136 3.77 15.63 4.86
CA PHE A 136 2.42 15.07 5.01
C PHE A 136 2.37 13.64 5.51
N ASN A 137 3.00 12.69 4.82
CA ASN A 137 2.97 11.27 5.21
C ASN A 137 3.56 11.05 6.61
N THR A 138 4.64 11.79 6.91
CA THR A 138 5.31 11.74 8.21
C THR A 138 4.47 12.38 9.33
N ALA A 139 3.79 13.50 9.04
CA ALA A 139 2.93 14.20 10.00
C ALA A 139 1.63 13.42 10.30
N SER A 140 1.04 12.83 9.28
CA SER A 140 -0.17 12.02 9.36
C SER A 140 0.05 10.73 10.15
N PHE A 141 1.27 10.16 10.10
CA PHE A 141 1.67 9.05 10.95
C PHE A 141 1.58 9.35 12.46
N HIS A 142 2.08 10.51 12.90
CA HIS A 142 2.07 10.91 14.31
C HIS A 142 0.66 11.00 14.92
N HIS A 143 -0.34 11.39 14.12
CA HIS A 143 -1.73 11.40 14.55
C HIS A 143 -2.30 10.00 14.73
N ALA A 144 -1.88 9.02 13.91
CA ALA A 144 -2.40 7.67 13.94
C ALA A 144 -1.88 6.82 15.11
N THR A 145 -0.71 7.12 15.67
CA THR A 145 -0.15 6.43 16.87
C THR A 145 -0.56 7.06 18.20
N SER A 146 -1.31 8.17 18.17
CA SER A 146 -1.75 8.89 19.36
C SER A 146 -3.21 8.58 19.75
N ILE A 147 -3.79 7.53 19.17
CA ILE A 147 -5.17 7.07 19.37
C ILE A 147 -5.16 5.70 20.06
#